data_AF-A0A1Y6APB2-F1
#
_entry.id   AF-A0A1Y6APB2-F1
#
_cell.length_a   1.000
_cell.length_b   1.000
_cell.length_c   1.000
_cell.angle_alpha   90.00
_cell.angle_beta   90.00
_cell.angle_gamma   90.00
#
_symmetry.space_group_name_H-M   'P 1'
#
loop_
_entity.id
_entity.type
_entity.pdbx_description
1 polymer ?
#
loop_
_entity_poly.entity_id
_entity_poly.type
_entity_poly.pdbx_seq_one_letter_code
_entity_poly.pdbx_strand_id
1 'polypeptide(L)' 'MSGIGIQPHIHTPWTPEHIQEDVDLKLALQLLQNEEG' A
#
# COMPACT_ATOMS: atom_id res chain seq x y z
N MET A 1 24.04 8.42 -3.60
CA MET A 1 22.84 7.65 -3.22
C MET A 1 23.29 6.53 -2.31
N SER A 2 22.74 6.41 -1.09
CA SER A 2 23.17 5.41 -0.08
C SER A 2 22.86 3.95 -0.48
N GLY A 3 22.08 3.72 -1.54
CA GLY A 3 21.64 2.38 -1.95
C GLY A 3 20.52 1.81 -1.08
N ILE A 4 20.01 2.58 -0.12
CA ILE A 4 18.93 2.18 0.79
C ILE A 4 17.66 2.91 0.39
N GLY A 5 16.58 2.15 0.13
CA GLY A 5 15.25 2.69 -0.13
C GLY A 5 14.60 3.32 1.11
N ILE A 6 13.48 3.99 0.92
CA ILE A 6 12.68 4.51 2.04
C ILE A 6 11.80 3.38 2.58
N GLN A 7 11.82 3.17 3.90
CA GLN A 7 10.95 2.19 4.54
C GLN A 7 9.51 2.70 4.54
N PRO A 8 8.53 1.90 4.07
CA PRO A 8 7.14 2.32 4.12
C PRO A 8 6.59 2.22 5.55
N HIS A 9 5.62 3.07 5.88
CA HIS A 9 4.88 2.97 7.15
C HIS A 9 4.02 1.70 7.21
N ILE A 10 3.44 1.32 6.06
CA ILE A 10 2.63 0.11 5.88
C ILE A 10 3.21 -0.64 4.69
N HIS A 11 3.64 -1.87 4.91
CA HIS A 11 4.16 -2.73 3.86
C HIS A 11 3.04 -3.64 3.34
N THR A 12 2.62 -3.44 2.09
CA THR A 12 1.70 -4.34 1.39
C THR A 12 2.52 -5.40 0.63
N PRO A 13 2.55 -6.67 1.07
CA PRO A 13 3.23 -7.71 0.32
C PRO A 13 2.47 -8.02 -0.97
N TRP A 14 3.22 -8.33 -2.05
CA TRP A 14 2.61 -8.77 -3.29
C TRP A 14 1.82 -10.07 -3.08
N THR A 15 0.65 -10.13 -3.71
CA THR A 15 -0.23 -11.30 -3.75
C THR A 15 -0.75 -11.52 -5.17
N PRO A 16 -1.22 -12.73 -5.54
CA PRO A 16 -1.79 -12.98 -6.87
C PRO A 16 -2.95 -12.05 -7.27
N GLU A 17 -3.69 -11.51 -6.30
CA GLU A 17 -4.77 -10.54 -6.52
C GLU A 17 -4.27 -9.25 -7.18
N HIS A 18 -3.01 -8.87 -6.95
CA HIS A 18 -2.39 -7.70 -7.59
C HIS A 18 -2.31 -7.82 -9.12
N ILE A 19 -2.49 -9.03 -9.68
CA ILE A 19 -2.57 -9.24 -11.13
C ILE A 19 -3.93 -8.78 -11.68
N GLN A 20 -4.98 -8.89 -10.86
CA GLN A 20 -6.37 -8.64 -11.27
C GLN A 20 -6.86 -7.26 -10.84
N GLU A 21 -6.28 -6.69 -9.79
CA GLU A 21 -6.72 -5.42 -9.22
C GLU A 21 -5.59 -4.62 -8.56
N ASP A 22 -5.81 -3.31 -8.42
CA ASP A 22 -4.92 -2.41 -7.70
C ASP A 22 -5.18 -2.49 -6.19
N VAL A 23 -4.60 -3.52 -5.55
CA VAL A 23 -4.71 -3.78 -4.11
C VAL A 23 -4.15 -2.62 -3.30
N ASP A 24 -3.04 -2.03 -3.76
CA ASP A 24 -2.37 -0.91 -3.09
C ASP A 24 -3.28 0.32 -3.01
N LEU A 25 -3.89 0.71 -4.14
CA LEU A 25 -4.82 1.84 -4.19
C LEU A 25 -6.05 1.61 -3.32
N LYS A 26 -6.62 0.40 -3.36
CA LYS A 26 -7.78 0.06 -2.52
C LYS A 26 -7.47 0.20 -1.04
N LEU A 27 -6.31 -0.30 -0.61
CA LEU A 27 -5.88 -0.16 0.78
C LEU A 27 -5.68 1.32 1.15
N ALA A 28 -5.05 2.11 0.28
CA ALA A 28 -4.87 3.55 0.50
C ALA A 28 -6.21 4.28 0.69
N LEU A 29 -7.21 3.99 -0.15
CA LEU A 29 -8.55 4.58 -0.03
C LEU A 29 -9.26 4.16 1.27
N GLN A 30 -9.14 2.91 1.69
CA GLN A 30 -9.70 2.43 2.96
C GLN A 30 -9.08 3.15 4.15
N LEU A 31 -7.76 3.37 4.12
CA LEU A 31 -7.06 4.11 5.18
C LEU A 31 -7.55 5.55 5.28
N LEU A 32 -7.70 6.24 4.15
CA LEU A 32 -8.23 7.61 4.12
C LEU A 32 -9.65 7.69 4.70
N GLN A 33 -10.51 6.73 4.37
CA GLN A 33 -11.88 6.67 4.90
C GLN A 33 -11.93 6.40 6.41
N ASN A 34 -10.96 5.64 6.94
CA ASN A 34 -10.88 5.33 8.36
C ASN A 34 -10.27 6.47 9.20
N GLU A 35 -9.55 7.41 8.58
CA GLU A 35 -9.03 8.61 9.24
C GLU A 35 -10.09 9.72 9.43
N GLU A 36 -11.20 9.67 8.68
CA GLU A 36 -12.30 10.66 8.77
C GLU A 36 -13.36 10.31 9.84
N GLY A 37 -13.11 9.28 10.66
CA GLY A 37 -13.99 8.80 11.74
C GLY A 37 -13.76 9.43 13.11
#